data_AF-A0A2V5M7J2-F1
#
_entry.id   AF-A0A2V5M7J2-F1
#
_cell.length_a   1.000
_cell.length_b   1.000
_cell.length_c   1.000
_cell.angle_alpha   90.00
_cell.angle_beta   90.00
_cell.angle_gamma   90.00
#
_symmetry.space_group_name_H-M   'P 1'
#
loop_
_entity.id
_entity.type
_entity.pdbx_description
1 polymer ?
#
loop_
_entity_poly.entity_id
_entity_poly.type
_entity_poly.pdbx_seq_one_letter_code
_entity_poly.pdbx_strand_id
1 'polypeptide(L)'
;MPLAVHVPKTPAQLNQVRALMRSFIAWHKKRHGEDIDLINAYFDVATFEEELSSLPGKYGPPGGQLLLATLDKAPAGCVALREIDSGSCEMKRMYVYPQHHGKGIGRALAEEIIKEARGLG
;
A
#
# COMPACT_ATOMS: atom_id res chain seq x y z
N MET A 1 10.83 -0.37 20.06
CA MET A 1 10.11 0.40 19.02
C MET A 1 8.95 -0.45 18.53
N PRO A 2 7.70 -0.24 19.00
CA PRO A 2 6.60 -1.12 18.61
C PRO A 2 6.18 -0.86 17.16
N LEU A 3 6.25 -1.92 16.35
CA LEU A 3 5.61 -2.01 15.05
C LEU A 3 4.13 -2.36 15.27
N ALA A 4 3.23 -1.66 14.58
CA ALA A 4 1.81 -1.98 14.54
C ALA A 4 1.32 -1.99 13.08
N VAL A 5 0.52 -2.98 12.72
CA VAL A 5 -0.20 -3.04 11.43
C VAL A 5 -1.69 -2.94 11.73
N HIS A 6 -2.40 -2.06 11.01
CA HIS A 6 -3.82 -1.85 11.23
C HIS A 6 -4.53 -1.31 9.99
N VAL A 7 -5.85 -1.45 9.96
CA VAL A 7 -6.72 -0.79 8.97
C VAL A 7 -6.76 0.72 9.24
N PRO A 8 -6.58 1.60 8.24
CA PRO A 8 -6.77 3.03 8.41
C PRO A 8 -8.27 3.35 8.53
N LYS A 9 -8.67 4.01 9.63
CA LYS A 9 -10.06 4.33 9.97
C LYS A 9 -10.39 5.81 9.89
N THR A 10 -9.38 6.68 9.84
CA THR A 10 -9.57 8.14 9.84
C THR A 10 -9.04 8.78 8.55
N PRO A 11 -9.53 9.96 8.17
CA PRO A 11 -8.98 10.72 7.04
C PRO A 11 -7.46 10.96 7.17
N ALA A 12 -6.96 11.18 8.39
CA ALA A 12 -5.54 11.36 8.66
C ALA A 12 -4.72 10.10 8.33
N GLN A 13 -5.21 8.91 8.72
CA GLN A 13 -4.55 7.63 8.39
C GLN A 13 -4.62 7.32 6.90
N LEU A 14 -5.74 7.61 6.24
CA LEU A 14 -5.84 7.48 4.78
C LEU A 14 -4.86 8.41 4.07
N ASN A 15 -4.69 9.65 4.56
CA ASN A 15 -3.68 10.58 4.04
C ASN A 15 -2.24 10.07 4.22
N GLN A 16 -1.94 9.37 5.31
CA GLN A 16 -0.64 8.71 5.49
C GLN A 16 -0.42 7.62 4.44
N VAL A 17 -1.44 6.82 4.12
CA VAL A 17 -1.37 5.83 3.04
C VAL A 17 -1.18 6.50 1.68
N ARG A 18 -1.91 7.58 1.37
CA ARG A 18 -1.72 8.35 0.13
C ARG A 18 -0.28 8.85 0.01
N ALA A 19 0.30 9.36 1.09
CA ALA A 19 1.68 9.82 1.11
C ALA A 19 2.67 8.68 0.85
N LEU A 20 2.46 7.50 1.44
CA LEU A 20 3.26 6.30 1.17
C LEU A 20 3.18 5.86 -0.29
N MET A 21 1.98 5.81 -0.88
CA MET A 21 1.81 5.41 -2.28
C MET A 21 2.45 6.41 -3.25
N ARG A 22 2.38 7.72 -2.99
CA ARG A 22 3.14 8.73 -3.77
C ARG A 22 4.64 8.56 -3.61
N SER A 23 5.08 8.26 -2.38
CA SER A 23 6.50 8.04 -2.07
C SER A 23 7.06 6.82 -2.80
N PHE A 24 6.26 5.77 -2.99
CA PHE A 24 6.63 4.63 -3.82
C PHE A 24 6.97 5.04 -5.25
N ILE A 25 6.12 5.84 -5.91
CA ILE A 25 6.39 6.28 -7.28
C ILE A 25 7.64 7.15 -7.34
N ALA A 26 7.79 8.09 -6.39
CA ALA A 26 8.98 8.94 -6.32
C ALA A 26 10.27 8.12 -6.12
N TRP A 27 10.22 7.12 -5.23
CA TRP A 27 11.32 6.19 -5.00
C TRP A 27 11.61 5.32 -6.23
N HIS A 28 10.57 4.81 -6.89
CA HIS A 28 10.68 3.95 -8.07
C HIS A 28 11.34 4.70 -9.23
N LYS A 29 10.89 5.93 -9.53
CA LYS A 29 11.51 6.81 -10.53
C LYS A 29 12.97 7.13 -10.22
N LYS A 30 13.30 7.41 -8.95
CA LYS A 30 14.68 7.69 -8.54
C LYS A 30 15.59 6.47 -8.66
N ARG A 31 15.07 5.28 -8.33
CA ARG A 31 15.85 4.05 -8.32
C ARG A 31 16.02 3.43 -9.72
N HIS A 32 15.01 3.58 -10.57
CA HIS A 32 14.93 2.98 -11.90
C HIS A 32 14.82 4.09 -12.96
N GLY A 33 15.79 5.02 -12.94
CA GLY A 33 15.77 6.18 -13.84
C GLY A 33 15.89 5.80 -15.32
N GLU A 34 16.56 4.68 -15.62
CA GLU A 34 16.67 4.15 -16.99
C GLU A 34 15.32 3.69 -17.56
N ASP A 35 14.39 3.28 -16.69
CA ASP A 35 13.04 2.81 -17.05
C ASP A 35 11.97 3.89 -16.88
N ILE A 36 12.34 5.18 -16.78
CA ILE A 36 11.41 6.24 -16.38
C ILE A 36 10.20 6.35 -17.31
N ASP A 37 10.36 6.11 -18.61
CA ASP A 37 9.28 6.14 -19.59
C ASP A 37 8.29 5.01 -19.36
N LEU A 38 8.77 3.80 -19.05
CA LEU A 38 7.93 2.67 -18.68
C LEU A 38 7.16 2.94 -17.38
N ILE A 39 7.82 3.56 -16.40
CA ILE A 39 7.21 3.93 -15.12
C ILE A 39 6.11 4.98 -15.34
N ASN A 40 6.37 5.98 -16.18
CA ASN A 40 5.39 7.03 -16.50
C ASN A 40 4.19 6.48 -17.28
N ALA A 41 4.42 5.55 -18.21
CA ALA A 41 3.35 4.90 -18.95
C ALA A 41 2.46 4.03 -18.04
N TYR A 42 3.05 3.34 -17.07
CA TYR A 42 2.30 2.49 -16.14
C TYR A 42 1.58 3.29 -15.03
N PHE A 43 2.18 4.38 -14.55
CA PHE A 43 1.61 5.26 -13.53
C PHE A 43 1.20 6.61 -14.13
N ASP A 44 0.17 6.59 -14.96
CA ASP A 44 -0.50 7.82 -15.40
C ASP A 44 -0.93 8.65 -14.17
N VAL A 45 -0.60 9.93 -14.19
CA VAL A 45 -0.74 10.81 -13.02
C VAL A 45 -2.21 11.03 -12.68
N ALA A 46 -3.07 11.25 -13.66
CA ALA A 46 -4.48 11.52 -13.43
C ALA A 46 -5.19 10.29 -12.86
N THR A 47 -4.97 9.14 -13.49
CA THR A 47 -5.54 7.85 -13.06
C THR A 47 -5.08 7.48 -11.65
N PHE A 48 -3.79 7.72 -11.34
CA PHE A 48 -3.24 7.43 -10.03
C PHE A 48 -3.79 8.37 -8.95
N GLU A 49 -3.90 9.67 -9.22
CA GLU A 49 -4.47 10.62 -8.26
C GLU A 49 -5.96 10.38 -8.02
N GLU A 50 -6.72 9.99 -9.05
CA GLU A 50 -8.10 9.55 -8.90
C GLU A 50 -8.20 8.33 -7.98
N GLU A 51 -7.35 7.31 -8.21
CA GLU A 51 -7.27 6.14 -7.33
C GLU A 51 -6.98 6.54 -5.87
N LEU A 52 -5.99 7.42 -5.64
CA LEU A 52 -5.66 7.90 -4.30
C LEU A 52 -6.81 8.67 -3.65
N SER A 53 -7.54 9.48 -4.41
CA SER A 53 -8.68 10.24 -3.89
C SER A 53 -9.78 9.32 -3.35
N SER A 54 -10.00 8.18 -4.02
CA SER A 54 -11.05 7.20 -3.70
C SER A 54 -10.77 6.30 -2.49
N LEU A 55 -9.56 6.35 -1.90
CA LEU A 55 -9.19 5.42 -0.81
C LEU A 55 -10.18 5.46 0.37
N PRO A 56 -10.58 4.28 0.93
CA PRO A 56 -10.04 2.95 0.61
C PRO A 56 -10.56 2.36 -0.70
N GLY A 57 -11.67 2.85 -1.26
CA GLY A 57 -12.18 2.49 -2.58
C GLY A 57 -12.25 0.97 -2.80
N LYS A 58 -11.68 0.51 -3.92
CA LYS A 58 -11.56 -0.92 -4.27
C LYS A 58 -10.66 -1.75 -3.33
N TYR A 59 -10.02 -1.13 -2.35
CA TYR A 59 -9.22 -1.78 -1.30
C TYR A 59 -9.98 -1.84 0.04
N GLY A 60 -11.27 -1.52 0.05
CA GLY A 60 -12.16 -1.71 1.19
C GLY A 60 -13.05 -2.96 1.03
N PRO A 61 -13.83 -3.30 2.07
CA PRO A 61 -14.79 -4.40 2.02
C PRO A 61 -15.82 -4.25 0.87
N PRO A 62 -16.42 -5.36 0.38
CA PRO A 62 -16.25 -6.73 0.87
C PRO A 62 -15.04 -7.48 0.30
N GLY A 63 -14.49 -7.07 -0.85
CA GLY A 63 -13.44 -7.81 -1.57
C GLY A 63 -12.03 -7.23 -1.43
N GLY A 64 -11.81 -6.32 -0.49
CA GLY A 64 -10.56 -5.58 -0.37
C GLY A 64 -10.18 -5.29 1.07
N GLN A 65 -8.88 -5.07 1.29
CA GLN A 65 -8.36 -4.66 2.58
C GLN A 65 -7.17 -3.71 2.39
N LEU A 66 -7.19 -2.56 3.09
CA LEU A 66 -6.09 -1.61 3.10
C LEU A 66 -5.42 -1.65 4.47
N LEU A 67 -4.09 -1.78 4.52
CA LEU A 67 -3.31 -1.83 5.75
C LEU A 67 -2.26 -0.73 5.79
N LEU A 68 -2.09 -0.14 6.96
CA LEU A 68 -1.05 0.82 7.31
C LEU A 68 -0.18 0.22 8.40
N ALA A 69 1.13 0.20 8.18
CA ALA A 69 2.12 -0.08 9.22
C ALA A 69 2.62 1.23 9.82
N THR A 70 2.68 1.27 11.15
CA THR A 70 3.33 2.34 11.90
C THR A 70 4.49 1.78 12.72
N LEU A 71 5.57 2.53 12.79
CA LEU A 71 6.70 2.28 13.68
C LEU A 71 6.80 3.48 14.63
N ASP A 72 6.70 3.24 15.93
CA ASP A 72 6.67 4.31 16.95
C ASP A 72 5.57 5.36 16.66
N LYS A 73 4.39 4.91 16.22
CA LYS A 73 3.23 5.73 15.81
C LYS A 73 3.41 6.57 14.54
N ALA A 74 4.59 6.55 13.91
CA ALA A 74 4.83 7.18 12.62
C ALA A 74 4.54 6.22 11.47
N PRO A 75 3.98 6.68 10.33
CA PRO A 75 3.72 5.81 9.18
C PRO A 75 5.02 5.27 8.60
N ALA A 76 5.09 3.96 8.41
CA ALA A 76 6.29 3.26 7.98
C ALA A 76 6.11 2.49 6.66
N GLY A 77 4.91 2.00 6.38
CA GLY A 77 4.60 1.25 5.16
C GLY A 77 3.10 1.02 4.97
N CYS A 78 2.70 0.55 3.80
CA CYS A 78 1.32 0.16 3.52
C CYS A 78 1.29 -1.05 2.58
N VAL A 79 0.13 -1.70 2.53
CA VAL A 79 -0.22 -2.70 1.52
C VAL A 79 -1.73 -2.70 1.32
N ALA A 80 -2.17 -3.07 0.12
CA ALA A 80 -3.58 -3.22 -0.21
C ALA A 80 -3.84 -4.62 -0.77
N LEU A 81 -5.03 -5.14 -0.52
CA LEU A 81 -5.63 -6.29 -1.17
C LEU A 81 -6.76 -5.81 -2.05
N ARG A 82 -6.83 -6.36 -3.25
CA ARG A 82 -7.93 -6.12 -4.19
C ARG A 82 -8.33 -7.44 -4.84
N GLU A 83 -9.62 -7.75 -4.78
CA GLU A 83 -10.22 -8.84 -5.54
C GLU A 83 -9.99 -8.68 -7.05
N ILE A 84 -9.66 -9.80 -7.70
CA ILE A 84 -9.58 -9.90 -9.16
C ILE A 84 -10.83 -10.61 -9.68
N ASP A 85 -11.16 -11.76 -9.10
CA ASP A 85 -12.33 -12.59 -9.40
C ASP A 85 -12.69 -13.47 -8.19
N SER A 86 -13.67 -14.37 -8.37
CA SER A 86 -14.28 -15.18 -7.30
C SER A 86 -13.35 -16.17 -6.60
N GLY A 87 -12.08 -16.28 -6.99
CA GLY A 87 -11.10 -17.16 -6.34
C GLY A 87 -9.70 -16.56 -6.25
N SER A 88 -9.52 -15.29 -6.62
CA SER A 88 -8.21 -14.67 -6.65
C SER A 88 -8.22 -13.18 -6.28
N CYS A 89 -7.12 -12.76 -5.67
CA CYS A 89 -6.88 -11.37 -5.30
C CYS A 89 -5.41 -10.99 -5.57
N GLU A 90 -5.15 -9.69 -5.71
CA GLU A 90 -3.80 -9.14 -5.77
C GLU A 90 -3.40 -8.48 -4.46
N MET A 91 -2.17 -8.73 -4.03
CA MET A 91 -1.45 -7.83 -3.13
C MET A 91 -0.92 -6.66 -3.97
N LYS A 92 -1.44 -5.46 -3.72
CA LYS A 92 -1.10 -4.25 -4.47
C LYS A 92 -0.55 -3.16 -3.56
N ARG A 93 0.15 -2.19 -4.17
CA ARG A 93 0.61 -0.96 -3.49
C ARG A 93 1.43 -1.23 -2.22
N MET A 94 2.14 -2.37 -2.18
CA MET A 94 3.03 -2.70 -1.07
C MET A 94 4.25 -1.78 -1.11
N TYR A 95 4.46 -1.03 -0.03
CA TYR A 95 5.63 -0.15 0.09
C TYR A 95 6.01 0.03 1.55
N VAL A 96 7.32 0.09 1.81
CA VAL A 96 7.90 0.48 3.09
C VAL A 96 8.91 1.57 2.80
N TYR A 97 8.88 2.64 3.60
CA TYR A 97 9.88 3.69 3.48
C TYR A 97 11.30 3.13 3.61
N PRO A 98 12.26 3.53 2.75
CA PRO A 98 13.63 3.00 2.75
C PRO A 98 14.33 3.05 4.10
N GLN A 99 14.13 4.13 4.89
CA GLN A 99 14.72 4.26 6.23
C GLN A 99 14.20 3.25 7.28
N HIS A 100 13.18 2.46 6.92
CA HIS A 100 12.64 1.38 7.77
C HIS A 100 12.85 -0.02 7.17
N HIS A 101 13.62 -0.17 6.09
CA HIS A 101 13.99 -1.47 5.55
C HIS A 101 14.85 -2.27 6.55
N GLY A 102 14.81 -3.60 6.44
CA GLY A 102 15.50 -4.50 7.38
C GLY A 102 14.86 -4.65 8.76
N LYS A 103 13.75 -3.94 9.05
CA LYS A 103 13.07 -3.95 10.36
C LYS A 103 11.85 -4.88 10.43
N GLY A 104 11.68 -5.79 9.47
CA GLY A 104 10.56 -6.74 9.42
C GLY A 104 9.18 -6.17 9.04
N ILE A 105 9.07 -4.87 8.73
CA ILE A 105 7.78 -4.20 8.43
C ILE A 105 7.09 -4.79 7.20
N GLY A 106 7.84 -5.00 6.10
CA GLY A 106 7.28 -5.59 4.89
C GLY A 106 6.74 -7.00 5.14
N ARG A 107 7.45 -7.80 5.95
CA ARG A 107 6.99 -9.13 6.36
C ARG A 107 5.68 -9.05 7.15
N ALA A 108 5.60 -8.18 8.16
CA ALA A 108 4.39 -8.02 8.95
C ALA A 108 3.18 -7.59 8.10
N LEU A 109 3.39 -6.67 7.15
CA LEU A 109 2.34 -6.26 6.19
C LEU A 109 1.88 -7.43 5.30
N ALA A 110 2.82 -8.20 4.76
CA ALA A 110 2.52 -9.34 3.89
C ALA A 110 1.80 -10.46 4.64
N GLU A 111 2.25 -10.80 5.85
CA GLU A 111 1.62 -11.83 6.68
C GLU A 111 0.18 -11.44 7.06
N GLU A 112 -0.05 -10.18 7.46
CA GLU A 112 -1.39 -9.72 7.83
C GLU A 112 -2.31 -9.67 6.60
N ILE A 113 -1.85 -9.15 5.45
CA ILE A 113 -2.72 -9.07 4.27
C ILE A 113 -3.08 -10.45 3.68
N ILE A 114 -2.17 -11.44 3.79
CA ILE A 114 -2.47 -12.84 3.41
C ILE A 114 -3.49 -13.46 4.36
N LYS A 115 -3.40 -13.15 5.66
CA LYS A 115 -4.39 -13.60 6.64
C LYS A 115 -5.77 -13.00 6.34
N GLU A 116 -5.83 -11.71 5.99
CA GLU A 116 -7.07 -11.06 5.56
C GLU A 116 -7.62 -11.69 4.28
N ALA A 117 -6.77 -11.96 3.29
CA ALA A 117 -7.17 -12.67 2.06
C ALA A 117 -7.87 -14.00 2.36
N ARG A 118 -7.26 -14.84 3.20
CA ARG A 118 -7.83 -16.14 3.61
C ARG A 118 -9.15 -16.01 4.37
N GLY A 119 -9.36 -14.88 5.04
CA GLY A 119 -10.62 -14.59 5.75
C GLY A 119 -11.77 -14.24 4.81
N LEU A 120 -11.47 -13.80 3.59
CA LEU A 120 -12.47 -13.43 2.58
C LEU A 120 -12.96 -14.62 1.75
N GLY A 121 -12.22 -15.73 1.71
CA GLY A 121 -12.53 -16.94 0.95
C GLY A 121 -11.38 -17.40 0.08
#